data_AF-A0A3L8R4U4-F1
#
_entry.id   AF-A0A3L8R4U4-F1
#
_cell.length_a   1.000
_cell.length_b   1.000
_cell.length_c   1.000
_cell.angle_alpha   90.00
_cell.angle_beta   90.00
_cell.angle_gamma   90.00
#
_symmetry.space_group_name_H-M   'P 1'
#
loop_
_entity.id
_entity.type
_entity.pdbx_description
1 polymer ?
#
loop_
_entity_poly.entity_id
_entity_poly.type
_entity_poly.pdbx_seq_one_letter_code
_entity_poly.pdbx_strand_id
1 'polypeptide(L)'
;MGRWWRWRRVAFKGRVTQAEFAQFASREGWWYSGSQEHEWFGSAHTWDTVEGLVVRFYTGGPVPVPFAEVSADEPEMCQRAMADAEAAAVRAFPCFSVADCLDLARGSSGGATVRALNGLAAVVPDRYSRAVGEVVIPALFAPEAMVRSAALRVVRMAAWPEFVRPLAAAALTEPDEEAACLARDIVAGLSGADVLTFLVRPSADKEPTTDTGHRSDDDAQRTAGQGRRSRKPGSAQEIFVWTP
;
A
#
# COMPACT_ATOMS: atom_id res chain seq x y z
N MET A 1 -0.41 -9.10 -18.52
CA MET A 1 -1.35 -9.65 -17.52
C MET A 1 -2.03 -8.48 -16.84
N GLY A 2 -3.25 -8.14 -17.29
CA GLY A 2 -3.88 -6.85 -16.97
C GLY A 2 -5.23 -7.02 -16.28
N ARG A 3 -5.32 -6.41 -15.09
CA ARG A 3 -6.52 -6.15 -14.25
C ARG A 3 -7.28 -7.39 -13.79
N TRP A 4 -6.82 -7.92 -12.66
CA TRP A 4 -7.63 -8.74 -11.77
C TRP A 4 -8.73 -7.82 -11.20
N TRP A 5 -9.92 -8.02 -11.75
CA TRP A 5 -11.27 -7.55 -11.40
C TRP A 5 -11.46 -6.59 -10.22
N ARG A 6 -12.32 -5.58 -10.42
CA ARG A 6 -12.74 -4.63 -9.37
C ARG A 6 -13.54 -5.39 -8.32
N TRP A 7 -12.94 -5.66 -7.18
CA TRP A 7 -13.56 -6.34 -6.06
C TRP A 7 -13.91 -5.32 -4.97
N ARG A 8 -14.96 -5.59 -4.20
CA ARG A 8 -15.28 -4.81 -3.01
C ARG A 8 -15.03 -5.66 -1.79
N ARG A 9 -14.22 -5.17 -0.84
CA ARG A 9 -13.90 -5.91 0.38
C ARG A 9 -14.51 -5.25 1.61
N VAL A 10 -15.05 -6.07 2.49
CA VAL A 10 -15.60 -5.67 3.78
C VAL A 10 -14.91 -6.48 4.87
N ALA A 11 -14.12 -5.84 5.72
CA ALA A 11 -13.48 -6.49 6.86
C ALA A 11 -14.26 -6.28 8.15
N PHE A 12 -14.39 -7.32 8.97
CA PHE A 12 -15.21 -7.30 10.16
C PHE A 12 -14.35 -7.02 11.41
N LYS A 13 -14.83 -6.12 12.28
CA LYS A 13 -14.15 -5.75 13.55
C LYS A 13 -14.20 -6.86 14.59
N GLY A 14 -15.23 -7.71 14.52
CA GLY A 14 -15.45 -8.86 15.40
C GLY A 14 -15.03 -10.19 14.77
N ARG A 15 -15.03 -11.25 15.58
CA ARG A 15 -14.80 -12.62 15.10
C ARG A 15 -16.08 -13.15 14.46
N VAL A 16 -16.32 -12.79 13.20
CA VAL A 16 -17.39 -13.39 12.41
C VAL A 16 -16.95 -14.81 12.02
N THR A 17 -17.73 -15.79 12.43
CA THR A 17 -17.50 -17.20 12.08
C THR A 17 -18.12 -17.53 10.71
N GLN A 18 -17.67 -18.62 10.09
CA GLN A 18 -18.28 -19.12 8.86
C GLN A 18 -19.78 -19.39 9.05
N ALA A 19 -20.18 -19.95 10.20
CA ALA A 19 -21.58 -20.27 10.48
C ALA A 19 -22.46 -19.00 10.59
N GLU A 20 -21.97 -17.96 11.27
CA GLU A 20 -22.67 -16.68 11.35
C GLU A 20 -22.80 -16.01 9.99
N PHE A 21 -21.73 -16.04 9.18
CA PHE A 21 -21.76 -15.49 7.83
C PHE A 21 -22.71 -16.30 6.91
N ALA A 22 -22.73 -17.63 7.03
CA ALA A 22 -23.65 -18.48 6.27
C ALA A 22 -25.12 -18.21 6.60
N GLN A 23 -25.44 -17.97 7.88
CA GLN A 23 -26.80 -17.57 8.28
C GLN A 23 -27.17 -16.20 7.72
N PHE A 24 -26.23 -15.25 7.68
CA PHE A 24 -26.43 -13.97 7.01
C PHE A 24 -26.67 -14.16 5.51
N ALA A 25 -25.79 -14.87 4.80
CA ALA A 25 -25.88 -15.13 3.37
C ALA A 25 -27.21 -15.79 3.00
N SER A 26 -27.69 -16.75 3.79
CA SER A 26 -28.98 -17.39 3.59
C SER A 26 -30.16 -16.42 3.73
N ARG A 27 -30.09 -15.42 4.61
CA ARG A 27 -31.14 -14.39 4.76
C ARG A 27 -31.15 -13.40 3.59
N GLU A 28 -29.99 -13.13 3.02
CA GLU A 28 -29.84 -12.31 1.81
C GLU A 28 -30.16 -13.11 0.52
N GLY A 29 -30.49 -14.40 0.64
CA GLY A 29 -30.86 -15.25 -0.49
C GLY A 29 -29.67 -15.75 -1.32
N TRP A 30 -28.46 -15.75 -0.76
CA TRP A 30 -27.25 -16.21 -1.47
C TRP A 30 -27.05 -17.72 -1.33
N TRP A 31 -26.60 -18.38 -2.40
CA TRP A 31 -26.43 -19.83 -2.46
C TRP A 31 -24.98 -20.23 -2.26
N TYR A 32 -24.73 -21.13 -1.31
CA TYR A 32 -23.38 -21.64 -1.09
C TYR A 32 -22.92 -22.48 -2.29
N SER A 33 -21.77 -22.11 -2.86
CA SER A 33 -21.19 -22.75 -4.05
C SER A 33 -19.92 -23.55 -3.77
N GLY A 34 -19.40 -23.48 -2.53
CA GLY A 34 -18.31 -24.34 -2.07
C GLY A 34 -17.22 -23.58 -1.33
N SER A 35 -16.10 -24.25 -1.10
CA SER A 35 -14.92 -23.67 -0.47
C SER A 35 -13.65 -24.02 -1.23
N GLN A 36 -12.73 -23.08 -1.32
CA GLN A 36 -11.43 -23.26 -1.98
C GLN A 36 -10.32 -22.64 -1.14
N GLU A 37 -9.14 -23.26 -1.12
CA GLU A 37 -7.95 -22.68 -0.52
C GLU A 37 -7.43 -21.53 -1.40
N HIS A 38 -7.15 -20.39 -0.77
CA HIS A 38 -6.52 -19.26 -1.41
C HIS A 38 -5.15 -19.03 -0.79
N GLU A 39 -4.10 -19.10 -1.63
CA GLU A 39 -2.70 -18.98 -1.22
C GLU A 39 -2.42 -17.79 -0.29
N TRP A 40 -3.07 -16.65 -0.55
CA TRP A 40 -2.81 -15.38 0.15
C TRP A 40 -3.78 -15.09 1.30
N PHE A 41 -4.93 -15.76 1.34
CA PHE A 41 -6.04 -15.42 2.24
C PHE A 41 -6.54 -16.60 3.10
N GLY A 42 -6.06 -17.81 2.84
CA GLY A 42 -6.58 -19.04 3.43
C GLY A 42 -7.87 -19.50 2.77
N SER A 43 -8.69 -20.25 3.49
CA SER A 43 -9.92 -20.82 2.96
C SER A 43 -10.95 -19.74 2.62
N ALA A 44 -11.36 -19.70 1.34
CA ALA A 44 -12.46 -18.91 0.83
C ALA A 44 -13.74 -19.77 0.82
N HIS A 45 -14.76 -19.35 1.57
CA HIS A 45 -16.10 -19.91 1.45
C HIS A 45 -16.90 -19.05 0.49
N THR A 46 -17.57 -19.65 -0.49
CA THR A 46 -18.13 -18.91 -1.62
C THR A 46 -19.65 -19.06 -1.68
N TRP A 47 -20.32 -17.94 -1.97
CA TRP A 47 -21.74 -17.87 -2.26
C TRP A 47 -21.99 -17.12 -3.56
N ASP A 48 -22.97 -17.58 -4.32
CA ASP A 48 -23.44 -16.93 -5.54
C ASP A 48 -24.78 -16.22 -5.29
N THR A 49 -25.07 -15.17 -6.05
CA THR A 49 -26.33 -14.40 -5.96
C THR A 49 -27.10 -14.41 -7.28
N VAL A 50 -28.38 -14.00 -7.29
CA VAL A 50 -29.23 -14.01 -8.50
C VAL A 50 -28.70 -13.02 -9.52
N GLU A 51 -28.13 -11.94 -8.99
CA GLU A 51 -27.54 -10.83 -9.72
C GLU A 51 -26.17 -11.20 -10.33
N GLY A 52 -25.74 -12.46 -10.21
CA GLY A 52 -24.49 -12.97 -10.76
C GLY A 52 -23.26 -12.50 -9.98
N LEU A 53 -23.42 -12.14 -8.70
CA LEU A 53 -22.30 -11.82 -7.83
C LEU A 53 -21.71 -13.10 -7.25
N VAL A 54 -20.41 -13.09 -7.04
CA VAL A 54 -19.68 -14.10 -6.27
C VAL A 54 -19.13 -13.45 -5.02
N VAL A 55 -19.61 -13.90 -3.87
CA VAL A 55 -19.21 -13.44 -2.54
C VAL A 55 -18.32 -14.48 -1.89
N ARG A 56 -17.07 -14.13 -1.58
CA ARG A 56 -16.11 -14.98 -0.90
C ARG A 56 -15.88 -14.50 0.53
N PHE A 57 -16.08 -15.35 1.51
CA PHE A 57 -15.81 -15.06 2.92
C PHE A 57 -14.55 -15.80 3.38
N TYR A 58 -13.68 -15.05 4.04
CA TYR A 58 -12.43 -15.54 4.63
C TYR A 58 -12.53 -15.39 6.14
N THR A 59 -12.32 -16.48 6.88
CA THR A 59 -12.42 -16.54 8.35
C THR A 59 -11.25 -15.89 9.08
N GLY A 60 -10.19 -15.53 8.34
CA GLY A 60 -8.95 -14.99 8.88
C GLY A 60 -7.87 -16.05 8.93
N GLY A 61 -6.93 -15.98 7.99
CA GLY A 61 -5.75 -16.84 7.90
C GLY A 61 -4.49 -15.98 7.95
N PRO A 62 -3.74 -15.83 6.83
CA PRO A 62 -2.58 -14.93 6.77
C PRO A 62 -2.91 -13.47 7.12
N VAL A 63 -4.14 -13.02 6.79
CA VAL A 63 -4.71 -11.76 7.28
C VAL A 63 -5.60 -12.09 8.49
N PRO A 64 -5.21 -11.72 9.72
CA PRO A 64 -5.88 -12.15 10.95
C PRO A 64 -7.12 -11.29 11.27
N VAL A 65 -7.93 -11.03 10.24
CA VAL A 65 -9.21 -10.32 10.30
C VAL A 65 -10.14 -11.03 9.32
N PRO A 66 -11.34 -11.49 9.75
CA PRO A 66 -12.29 -12.04 8.81
C PRO A 66 -12.80 -10.94 7.87
N PHE A 67 -12.96 -11.28 6.59
CA PHE A 67 -13.45 -10.34 5.60
C PHE A 67 -14.22 -11.05 4.49
N ALA A 68 -15.11 -10.31 3.84
CA ALA A 68 -15.84 -10.74 2.66
C ALA A 68 -15.34 -9.95 1.44
N GLU A 69 -15.27 -10.62 0.31
CA GLU A 69 -14.96 -10.06 -0.99
C GLU A 69 -16.15 -10.27 -1.92
N VAL A 70 -16.62 -9.19 -2.53
CA VAL A 70 -17.73 -9.20 -3.49
C VAL A 70 -17.14 -8.94 -4.87
N SER A 71 -17.40 -9.85 -5.80
CA SER A 71 -16.91 -9.82 -7.17
C SER A 71 -18.04 -10.15 -8.15
N ALA A 72 -17.85 -9.81 -9.43
CA ALA A 72 -18.73 -10.15 -10.54
C ALA A 72 -17.90 -10.33 -11.81
N ASP A 73 -18.38 -11.10 -12.78
CA ASP A 73 -17.70 -11.29 -14.07
C ASP A 73 -17.67 -10.00 -14.89
N GLU A 74 -18.71 -9.17 -14.78
CA GLU A 74 -18.82 -7.85 -15.41
C GLU A 74 -19.03 -6.75 -14.34
N PRO A 75 -17.99 -6.35 -13.57
CA PRO A 75 -18.11 -5.43 -12.44
C PRO A 75 -18.69 -4.07 -12.81
N GLU A 76 -18.41 -3.57 -14.02
CA GLU A 76 -18.91 -2.30 -14.51
C GLU A 76 -20.44 -2.28 -14.63
N MET A 77 -21.06 -3.41 -14.95
CA MET A 77 -22.51 -3.54 -15.03
C MET A 77 -23.14 -3.86 -13.67
N CYS A 78 -22.40 -4.53 -12.79
CA CYS A 78 -22.88 -4.98 -11.49
C CYS A 78 -22.56 -4.01 -10.34
N GLN A 79 -22.09 -2.79 -10.59
CA GLN A 79 -21.64 -1.85 -9.54
C GLN A 79 -22.68 -1.62 -8.44
N ARG A 80 -23.97 -1.54 -8.81
CA ARG A 80 -25.06 -1.34 -7.86
C ARG A 80 -25.28 -2.58 -6.99
N ALA A 81 -25.41 -3.75 -7.61
CA ALA A 81 -25.59 -5.01 -6.89
C ALA A 81 -24.41 -5.29 -5.95
N MET A 82 -23.18 -5.03 -6.40
CA MET A 82 -21.99 -5.13 -5.56
C MET A 82 -22.03 -4.16 -4.36
N ALA A 83 -22.49 -2.91 -4.56
CA ALA A 83 -22.64 -1.94 -3.48
C ALA A 83 -23.76 -2.34 -2.50
N ASP A 84 -24.85 -2.92 -3.00
CA ASP A 84 -25.96 -3.39 -2.17
C ASP A 84 -25.55 -4.57 -1.29
N ALA A 85 -24.78 -5.53 -1.84
CA ALA A 85 -24.20 -6.64 -1.08
C ALA A 85 -23.19 -6.17 -0.02
N GLU A 86 -22.31 -5.23 -0.38
CA GLU A 86 -21.41 -4.57 0.58
C GLU A 86 -22.20 -3.91 1.71
N ALA A 87 -23.22 -3.12 1.37
CA ALA A 87 -24.04 -2.42 2.34
C ALA A 87 -24.84 -3.38 3.24
N ALA A 88 -25.29 -4.52 2.71
CA ALA A 88 -25.93 -5.56 3.51
C ALA A 88 -24.97 -6.12 4.58
N ALA A 89 -23.73 -6.43 4.20
CA ALA A 89 -22.71 -6.89 5.14
C ALA A 89 -22.38 -5.82 6.20
N VAL A 90 -22.23 -4.55 5.80
CA VAL A 90 -21.97 -3.42 6.71
C VAL A 90 -23.13 -3.15 7.67
N ARG A 91 -24.38 -3.40 7.27
CA ARG A 91 -25.54 -3.31 8.18
C ARG A 91 -25.60 -4.47 9.17
N ALA A 92 -25.21 -5.66 8.73
CA ALA A 92 -25.28 -6.87 9.54
C ALA A 92 -24.15 -6.98 10.57
N PHE A 93 -22.97 -6.45 10.27
CA PHE A 93 -21.78 -6.62 11.09
C PHE A 93 -21.03 -5.30 11.31
N PRO A 94 -20.38 -5.12 12.47
CA PRO A 94 -19.44 -4.03 12.66
C PRO A 94 -18.22 -4.21 11.75
N CYS A 95 -18.03 -3.29 10.80
CA CYS A 95 -16.96 -3.37 9.80
C CYS A 95 -15.89 -2.29 10.01
N PHE A 96 -14.68 -2.57 9.54
CA PHE A 96 -13.63 -1.57 9.36
C PHE A 96 -13.91 -0.74 8.11
N SER A 97 -13.78 0.58 8.25
CA SER A 97 -13.55 1.47 7.11
C SER A 97 -12.06 1.77 6.98
N VAL A 98 -11.61 2.21 5.80
CA VAL A 98 -10.23 2.70 5.64
C VAL A 98 -9.95 3.86 6.60
N ALA A 99 -10.91 4.78 6.78
CA ALA A 99 -10.79 5.88 7.73
C ALA A 99 -10.62 5.38 9.18
N ASP A 100 -11.42 4.42 9.61
CA ASP A 100 -11.33 3.83 10.95
C ASP A 100 -9.95 3.22 11.20
N CYS A 101 -9.39 2.53 10.21
CA CYS A 101 -8.05 1.94 10.30
C CYS A 101 -6.98 3.02 10.42
N LEU A 102 -7.07 4.09 9.63
CA LEU A 102 -6.10 5.19 9.66
C LEU A 102 -6.17 5.96 10.99
N ASP A 103 -7.37 6.23 11.49
CA ASP A 103 -7.58 6.90 12.77
C ASP A 103 -7.07 6.04 13.93
N LEU A 104 -7.33 4.74 13.90
CA LEU A 104 -6.82 3.80 14.88
C LEU A 104 -5.28 3.74 14.88
N ALA A 105 -4.64 3.80 13.70
CA ALA A 105 -3.18 3.75 13.60
C ALA A 105 -2.49 5.01 14.13
N ARG A 106 -3.10 6.19 14.03
CA ARG A 106 -2.48 7.49 14.36
C ARG A 106 -2.39 7.80 15.86
N GLY A 107 -3.13 7.08 16.72
CA GLY A 107 -3.23 7.39 18.16
C GLY A 107 -2.85 6.25 19.10
N SER A 108 -2.21 5.19 18.61
CA SER A 108 -2.20 3.88 19.27
C SER A 108 -0.81 3.35 19.64
N SER A 109 -0.78 2.50 20.69
CA SER A 109 0.35 1.62 20.99
C SER A 109 0.37 0.40 20.06
N GLY A 110 1.50 -0.33 20.03
CA GLY A 110 1.78 -1.39 19.04
C GLY A 110 0.63 -2.38 18.77
N GLY A 111 -0.11 -2.83 19.79
CA GLY A 111 -1.23 -3.76 19.61
C GLY A 111 -2.41 -3.19 18.80
N ALA A 112 -2.76 -1.93 19.02
CA ALA A 112 -3.84 -1.29 18.27
C ALA A 112 -3.39 -0.90 16.86
N THR A 113 -2.11 -0.55 16.67
CA THR A 113 -1.50 -0.38 15.34
C THR A 113 -1.53 -1.68 14.53
N VAL A 114 -1.19 -2.82 15.14
CA VAL A 114 -1.31 -4.13 14.48
C VAL A 114 -2.74 -4.41 14.04
N ARG A 115 -3.73 -4.16 14.91
CA ARG A 115 -5.15 -4.32 14.56
C ARG A 115 -5.56 -3.43 13.40
N ALA A 116 -5.15 -2.16 13.41
CA ALA A 116 -5.41 -1.20 12.34
C ALA A 116 -4.81 -1.66 11.00
N LEU A 117 -3.55 -2.10 10.99
CA LEU A 117 -2.86 -2.58 9.80
C LEU A 117 -3.48 -3.86 9.25
N ASN A 118 -3.88 -4.80 10.11
CA ASN A 118 -4.55 -6.03 9.65
C ASN A 118 -5.94 -5.73 9.07
N GLY A 119 -6.70 -4.81 9.68
CA GLY A 119 -7.96 -4.33 9.11
C GLY A 119 -7.72 -3.67 7.76
N LEU A 120 -6.71 -2.80 7.66
CA LEU A 120 -6.34 -2.13 6.42
C LEU A 120 -5.89 -3.10 5.33
N ALA A 121 -5.16 -4.17 5.65
CA ALA A 121 -4.75 -5.18 4.67
C ALA A 121 -5.96 -5.86 4.01
N ALA A 122 -7.05 -6.04 4.75
CA ALA A 122 -8.29 -6.65 4.24
C ALA A 122 -9.13 -5.68 3.40
N VAL A 123 -9.09 -4.38 3.65
CA VAL A 123 -9.88 -3.35 2.92
C VAL A 123 -9.03 -2.34 2.16
N VAL A 124 -7.78 -2.70 1.83
CA VAL A 124 -6.86 -1.79 1.18
C VAL A 124 -7.43 -1.35 -0.18
N PRO A 125 -7.41 -0.05 -0.52
CA PRO A 125 -8.01 0.40 -1.76
C PRO A 125 -7.22 -0.11 -2.99
N ASP A 126 -7.91 -0.23 -4.13
CA ASP A 126 -7.25 -0.66 -5.38
C ASP A 126 -6.19 0.33 -5.88
N ARG A 127 -6.34 1.61 -5.52
CA ARG A 127 -5.46 2.69 -5.96
C ARG A 127 -4.64 3.21 -4.80
N TYR A 128 -3.43 3.63 -5.12
CA TYR A 128 -2.54 4.27 -4.18
C TYR A 128 -3.24 5.39 -3.39
N SER A 129 -3.17 5.27 -2.07
CA SER A 129 -3.63 6.28 -1.13
C SER A 129 -2.44 6.77 -0.33
N ARG A 130 -2.15 8.07 -0.45
CA ARG A 130 -1.07 8.71 0.31
C ARG A 130 -1.26 8.54 1.82
N ALA A 131 -2.49 8.65 2.31
CA ALA A 131 -2.78 8.50 3.74
C ALA A 131 -2.47 7.07 4.24
N VAL A 132 -2.69 6.06 3.41
CA VAL A 132 -2.27 4.68 3.70
C VAL A 132 -0.74 4.57 3.69
N GLY A 133 -0.08 5.14 2.68
CA GLY A 133 1.38 5.17 2.60
C GLY A 133 2.04 5.83 3.83
N GLU A 134 1.48 6.93 4.33
CA GLU A 134 1.96 7.65 5.52
C GLU A 134 1.88 6.83 6.82
N VAL A 135 1.00 5.82 6.88
CA VAL A 135 0.90 4.89 8.01
C VAL A 135 1.75 3.64 7.80
N VAL A 136 1.69 3.06 6.60
CA VAL A 136 2.33 1.77 6.30
C VAL A 136 3.84 1.88 6.19
N ILE A 137 4.37 2.93 5.55
CA ILE A 137 5.81 3.06 5.32
C ILE A 137 6.59 3.14 6.65
N PRO A 138 6.23 3.99 7.62
CA PRO A 138 6.91 3.99 8.93
C PRO A 138 6.74 2.65 9.67
N ALA A 139 5.58 2.00 9.54
CA ALA A 139 5.30 0.73 10.20
C ALA A 139 6.18 -0.43 9.70
N LEU A 140 6.69 -0.37 8.46
CA LEU A 140 7.68 -1.34 7.95
C LEU A 140 9.01 -1.28 8.72
N PHE A 141 9.31 -0.18 9.40
CA PHE A 141 10.53 0.02 10.20
C PHE A 141 10.24 0.10 11.70
N ALA A 142 9.04 -0.26 12.14
CA ALA A 142 8.67 -0.24 13.54
C ALA A 142 9.58 -1.18 14.37
N PRO A 143 9.90 -0.84 15.63
CA PRO A 143 10.72 -1.70 16.47
C PRO A 143 10.05 -3.06 16.77
N GLU A 144 8.72 -3.09 16.86
CA GLU A 144 7.96 -4.31 17.11
C GLU A 144 7.78 -5.15 15.84
N ALA A 145 8.27 -6.39 15.86
CA ALA A 145 8.14 -7.33 14.75
C ALA A 145 6.69 -7.52 14.28
N MET A 146 5.74 -7.58 15.20
CA MET A 146 4.31 -7.72 14.86
C MET A 146 3.76 -6.56 14.02
N VAL A 147 4.24 -5.33 14.26
CA VAL A 147 3.84 -4.15 13.50
C VAL A 147 4.43 -4.22 12.09
N ARG A 148 5.72 -4.58 11.96
CA ARG A 148 6.37 -4.78 10.66
C ARG A 148 5.68 -5.86 9.84
N SER A 149 5.39 -7.02 10.44
CA SER A 149 4.65 -8.10 9.75
C SER A 149 3.26 -7.66 9.31
N ALA A 150 2.55 -6.86 10.12
CA ALA A 150 1.24 -6.33 9.72
C ALA A 150 1.34 -5.33 8.57
N ALA A 151 2.36 -4.48 8.55
CA ALA A 151 2.62 -3.57 7.44
C ALA A 151 2.96 -4.32 6.15
N LEU A 152 3.77 -5.38 6.22
CA LEU A 152 4.08 -6.26 5.07
C LEU A 152 2.83 -6.87 4.45
N ARG A 153 1.84 -7.28 5.28
CA ARG A 153 0.54 -7.76 4.77
C ARG A 153 -0.18 -6.66 3.98
N VAL A 154 -0.24 -5.43 4.50
CA VAL A 154 -0.87 -4.32 3.78
C VAL A 154 -0.20 -4.11 2.43
N VAL A 155 1.14 -4.07 2.38
CA VAL A 155 1.89 -3.88 1.13
C VAL A 155 1.62 -5.01 0.13
N ARG A 156 1.66 -6.26 0.60
CA ARG A 156 1.36 -7.46 -0.20
C ARG A 156 -0.05 -7.41 -0.80
N MET A 157 -1.04 -6.96 -0.02
CA MET A 157 -2.43 -6.88 -0.46
C MET A 157 -2.71 -5.67 -1.36
N ALA A 158 -2.03 -4.55 -1.12
CA ALA A 158 -2.16 -3.34 -1.93
C ALA A 158 -1.57 -3.54 -3.33
N ALA A 159 -0.42 -4.22 -3.38
CA ALA A 159 0.39 -4.41 -4.57
C ALA A 159 0.67 -3.09 -5.33
N TRP A 160 0.84 -1.98 -4.60
CA TRP A 160 1.10 -0.67 -5.20
C TRP A 160 2.60 -0.51 -5.52
N PRO A 161 2.96 -0.12 -6.77
CA PRO A 161 4.35 0.11 -7.16
C PRO A 161 5.09 1.14 -6.28
N GLU A 162 4.37 2.08 -5.68
CA GLU A 162 4.91 3.09 -4.76
C GLU A 162 5.58 2.48 -3.53
N PHE A 163 5.22 1.25 -3.14
CA PHE A 163 5.85 0.56 -2.02
C PHE A 163 7.18 -0.12 -2.37
N VAL A 164 7.54 -0.27 -3.64
CA VAL A 164 8.75 -1.02 -4.06
C VAL A 164 10.01 -0.50 -3.36
N ARG A 165 10.25 0.81 -3.37
CA ARG A 165 11.45 1.40 -2.74
C ARG A 165 11.45 1.29 -1.21
N PRO A 166 10.38 1.71 -0.50
CA PRO A 166 10.29 1.49 0.94
C PRO A 166 10.47 0.03 1.35
N LEU A 167 9.90 -0.89 0.58
CA LEU A 167 9.96 -2.32 0.86
C LEU A 167 11.35 -2.91 0.61
N ALA A 168 12.04 -2.48 -0.45
CA ALA A 168 13.43 -2.87 -0.70
C ALA A 168 14.35 -2.41 0.44
N ALA A 169 14.15 -1.18 0.94
CA ALA A 169 14.89 -0.70 2.11
C ALA A 169 14.57 -1.52 3.37
N ALA A 170 13.28 -1.78 3.63
CA ALA A 170 12.86 -2.60 4.77
C ALA A 170 13.45 -4.02 4.71
N ALA A 171 13.46 -4.66 3.54
CA ALA A 171 14.00 -6.01 3.32
C ALA A 171 15.49 -6.16 3.64
N LEU A 172 16.25 -5.07 3.60
CA LEU A 172 17.69 -5.05 3.87
C LEU A 172 18.00 -4.75 5.34
N THR A 173 17.08 -4.09 6.04
CA THR A 173 17.22 -3.72 7.44
C THR A 173 16.41 -4.62 8.37
N GLU A 174 15.58 -5.52 7.83
CA GLU A 174 14.72 -6.39 8.60
C GLU A 174 15.56 -7.44 9.35
N PRO A 175 15.52 -7.47 10.70
CA PRO A 175 16.26 -8.46 11.48
C PRO A 175 15.69 -9.87 11.40
N ASP A 176 14.41 -10.02 11.04
CA ASP A 176 13.76 -11.32 10.88
C ASP A 176 13.92 -11.86 9.45
N GLU A 177 14.65 -12.96 9.26
CA GLU A 177 14.99 -13.45 7.92
C GLU A 177 13.75 -13.87 7.11
N GLU A 178 12.70 -14.40 7.77
CA GLU A 178 11.46 -14.79 7.09
C GLU A 178 10.72 -13.56 6.55
N ALA A 179 10.60 -12.51 7.37
CA ALA A 179 10.02 -11.23 6.96
C ALA A 179 10.88 -10.53 5.88
N ALA A 180 12.20 -10.64 5.98
CA ALA A 180 13.13 -10.11 4.96
C ALA A 180 12.94 -10.83 3.62
N CYS A 181 12.87 -12.16 3.62
CA CYS A 181 12.58 -12.95 2.42
C CYS A 181 11.23 -12.59 1.83
N LEU A 182 10.18 -12.49 2.65
CA LEU A 182 8.86 -12.09 2.21
C LEU A 182 8.87 -10.69 1.57
N ALA A 183 9.58 -9.73 2.16
CA ALA A 183 9.69 -8.39 1.61
C ALA A 183 10.40 -8.40 0.23
N ARG A 184 11.44 -9.22 0.05
CA ARG A 184 12.13 -9.41 -1.24
C ARG A 184 11.20 -10.02 -2.29
N ASP A 185 10.43 -11.04 -1.92
CA ASP A 185 9.48 -11.70 -2.82
C ASP A 185 8.40 -10.74 -3.31
N ILE A 186 7.88 -9.89 -2.41
CA ILE A 186 6.91 -8.86 -2.77
C ILE A 186 7.55 -7.83 -3.73
N VAL A 187 8.78 -7.37 -3.46
CA VAL A 187 9.50 -6.45 -4.39
C VAL A 187 9.64 -7.09 -5.77
N ALA A 188 10.14 -8.33 -5.82
CA ALA A 188 10.29 -9.07 -7.08
C ALA A 188 8.96 -9.21 -7.82
N GLY A 189 7.87 -9.49 -7.11
CA GLY A 189 6.53 -9.56 -7.69
C GLY A 189 6.00 -8.23 -8.24
N LEU A 190 6.32 -7.11 -7.59
CA LEU A 190 5.84 -5.78 -8.00
C LEU A 190 6.67 -5.13 -9.11
N SER A 191 7.99 -5.37 -9.13
CA SER A 191 8.90 -4.69 -10.06
C SER A 191 9.60 -5.60 -11.06
N GLY A 192 9.56 -6.93 -10.87
CA GLY A 192 10.32 -7.88 -11.68
C GLY A 192 11.85 -7.76 -11.51
N ALA A 193 12.31 -7.14 -10.43
CA ALA A 193 13.71 -6.83 -10.19
C ALA A 193 14.12 -7.15 -8.74
N ASP A 194 15.41 -7.43 -8.55
CA ASP A 194 15.98 -7.69 -7.22
C ASP A 194 16.05 -6.40 -6.37
N VAL A 195 15.94 -6.55 -5.05
CA VAL A 195 15.96 -5.43 -4.09
C VAL A 195 17.20 -4.55 -4.21
N LEU A 196 18.36 -5.12 -4.57
CA LEU A 196 19.62 -4.40 -4.73
C LEU A 196 19.56 -3.37 -5.87
N THR A 197 18.70 -3.59 -6.88
CA THR A 197 18.48 -2.67 -8.00
C THR A 197 17.96 -1.31 -7.52
N PHE A 198 17.26 -1.28 -6.38
CA PHE A 198 16.64 -0.08 -5.83
C PHE A 198 17.55 0.67 -4.86
N LEU A 199 18.76 0.18 -4.60
CA LEU A 199 19.78 0.84 -3.79
C LEU A 199 20.65 1.81 -4.59
N VAL A 200 20.63 1.72 -5.92
CA VAL A 200 21.39 2.62 -6.78
C VAL A 200 20.67 3.96 -6.85
N ARG A 201 21.25 5.00 -6.24
CA ARG A 201 20.86 6.39 -6.52
C ARG A 201 20.88 6.58 -8.05
N PRO A 202 19.87 7.20 -8.68
CA PRO A 202 20.08 7.73 -10.01
C PRO A 202 21.31 8.65 -9.92
N SER A 203 22.37 8.34 -10.68
CA SER A 203 23.57 9.18 -10.72
C SER A 203 23.14 10.63 -10.90
N ALA A 204 23.64 11.52 -10.04
CA ALA A 204 23.51 12.95 -10.18
C ALA A 204 24.32 13.51 -11.37
N ASP A 205 24.86 12.64 -12.23
CA ASP A 205 25.73 13.01 -13.33
C ASP A 205 24.94 13.21 -14.62
N LYS A 206 24.16 14.29 -14.65
CA LYS A 206 24.11 15.18 -15.82
C LYS A 206 23.99 16.61 -15.31
N GLU A 207 25.06 17.11 -14.70
CA GLU A 207 25.35 18.54 -14.85
C GLU A 207 25.51 18.81 -16.37
N PRO A 208 24.84 19.85 -16.91
CA PRO A 208 25.11 20.25 -18.28
C PRO A 208 26.54 20.77 -18.31
N THR A 209 27.44 20.02 -18.94
CA THR A 209 28.80 20.48 -19.22
C THR A 209 28.71 21.79 -20.00
N THR A 210 28.93 22.91 -19.33
CA THR A 210 29.26 24.17 -19.98
C THR A 210 30.60 23.96 -20.65
N ASP A 211 30.52 23.70 -21.95
CA ASP A 211 31.62 23.70 -22.88
C ASP A 211 32.24 25.11 -22.91
N THR A 212 33.20 25.38 -22.02
CA THR A 212 34.07 26.54 -22.14
C THR A 212 35.17 26.21 -23.15
N GLY A 213 34.77 26.13 -24.42
CA GLY A 213 35.67 26.16 -25.56
C GLY A 213 36.30 27.54 -25.69
N HIS A 214 37.56 27.63 -25.28
CA HIS A 214 38.41 28.79 -25.51
C HIS A 214 38.92 28.79 -26.96
N ARG A 215 38.58 29.83 -27.75
CA ARG A 215 39.43 30.31 -28.85
C ARG A 215 39.39 31.84 -28.93
N SER A 216 40.59 32.37 -29.09
CA SER A 216 41.00 33.78 -29.01
C SER A 216 40.55 34.65 -30.19
N ASP A 217 40.34 35.93 -29.86
CA ASP A 217 40.70 37.18 -30.55
C ASP A 217 40.50 37.29 -32.08
N ASP A 218 39.59 38.17 -32.54
CA ASP A 218 39.97 39.56 -32.89
C ASP A 218 38.77 40.40 -33.41
N ASP A 219 38.73 41.64 -32.90
CA ASP A 219 38.35 42.91 -33.52
C ASP A 219 36.94 43.17 -34.14
N ALA A 220 36.15 43.98 -33.43
CA ALA A 220 36.06 45.45 -33.65
C ALA A 220 34.63 46.05 -33.56
N GLN A 221 34.53 47.00 -32.62
CA GLN A 221 33.82 48.29 -32.67
C GLN A 221 32.36 48.46 -32.18
N ARG A 222 32.27 49.32 -31.14
CA ARG A 222 31.26 50.34 -30.78
C ARG A 222 29.95 49.80 -30.13
N THR A 223 29.45 50.30 -29.00
CA THR A 223 29.65 51.57 -28.28
C THR A 223 29.00 51.49 -26.88
N ALA A 224 29.68 52.09 -25.90
CA ALA A 224 29.20 52.90 -24.75
C ALA A 224 27.88 52.58 -24.00
N GLY A 225 27.98 52.53 -22.65
CA GLY A 225 26.86 52.70 -21.71
C GLY A 225 27.03 51.92 -20.39
N GLN A 226 28.10 52.13 -19.62
CA GLN A 226 28.09 52.90 -18.36
C GLN A 226 27.09 52.40 -17.28
N GLY A 227 27.62 51.74 -16.24
CA GLY A 227 26.93 51.42 -14.99
C GLY A 227 27.85 50.65 -14.02
N ARG A 228 28.57 51.37 -13.14
CA ARG A 228 29.62 50.88 -12.24
C ARG A 228 29.08 50.56 -10.84
N ARG A 229 29.53 49.42 -10.27
CA ARG A 229 29.96 49.15 -8.85
C ARG A 229 28.86 49.15 -7.76
N SER A 230 28.86 48.30 -6.72
CA SER A 230 29.93 47.70 -5.90
C SER A 230 29.49 46.41 -5.16
N ARG A 231 30.45 45.51 -4.90
CA ARG A 231 30.42 44.36 -3.96
C ARG A 231 30.37 44.84 -2.49
N LYS A 232 30.00 44.07 -1.45
CA LYS A 232 30.71 42.91 -0.82
C LYS A 232 29.90 42.41 0.45
N PRO A 233 30.32 41.41 1.26
CA PRO A 233 29.52 40.22 1.64
C PRO A 233 29.38 39.92 3.16
N GLY A 234 28.65 38.85 3.51
CA GLY A 234 28.99 37.94 4.62
C GLY A 234 28.03 37.88 5.83
N SER A 235 27.48 36.69 6.10
CA SER A 235 27.67 35.95 7.38
C SER A 235 26.97 34.57 7.32
N ALA A 236 27.74 33.52 7.65
CA ALA A 236 27.29 32.16 7.99
C ALA A 236 26.38 32.19 9.24
N GLN A 237 25.57 31.21 9.64
CA GLN A 237 25.76 29.79 9.99
C GLN A 237 24.33 29.34 10.44
N GLU A 238 23.87 28.09 10.36
CA GLU A 238 24.17 27.02 11.32
C GLU A 238 23.66 25.66 10.81
N ILE A 239 24.38 24.65 11.25
CA ILE A 239 24.24 23.21 11.00
C ILE A 239 23.50 22.61 12.20
N PHE A 240 22.63 21.62 11.98
CA PHE A 240 22.36 20.60 13.00
C PHE A 240 22.41 19.20 12.40
N VAL A 241 23.43 18.45 12.84
CA VAL A 241 23.58 16.99 12.74
C VAL A 241 23.15 16.42 14.09
N TRP A 242 22.41 15.32 14.08
CA TRP A 242 22.28 14.46 15.26
C TRP A 242 22.35 12.97 14.87
N THR A 243 23.34 12.31 15.46
CA THR A 243 23.43 10.88 15.81
C THR A 243 24.02 10.85 17.23
N PRO A 244 23.90 9.75 17.99
CA PRO A 244 23.26 8.46 17.69
C PRO A 244 21.89 8.25 18.35
#